data_AF-A0A840IDI9-F1
#
_entry.id   AF-A0A840IDI9-F1
#
_cell.length_a   1.000
_cell.length_b   1.000
_cell.length_c   1.000
_cell.angle_alpha   90.00
_cell.angle_beta   90.00
_cell.angle_gamma   90.00
#
_symmetry.space_group_name_H-M   'P 1'
#
loop_
_entity.id
_entity.type
_entity.pdbx_description
1 polymer ?
#
loop_
_entity_poly.entity_id
_entity_poly.type
_entity_poly.pdbx_seq_one_letter_code
_entity_poly.pdbx_strand_id
1 'polypeptide(L)' 'MDEAHVKLTGDLSGDYVVEDQRADGRLVLRPDLSVEAILARHGERELAPDEFDRHFGHLPADGEG' A
#
# COMPACT_ATOMS: atom_id res chain seq x y z
N MET A 1 -9.00 -14.31 -3.15
CA MET A 1 -9.17 -14.62 -1.72
C MET A 1 -8.84 -13.33 -1.02
N ASP A 2 -9.71 -12.84 -0.14
CA ASP A 2 -9.39 -11.66 0.66
C ASP A 2 -8.19 -12.01 1.55
N GLU A 3 -7.05 -11.36 1.32
CA GLU A 3 -5.87 -11.50 2.18
C GLU A 3 -6.22 -10.92 3.56
N ALA A 4 -5.85 -11.60 4.64
CA ALA A 4 -6.11 -11.09 5.97
C ALA A 4 -5.13 -9.94 6.29
N HIS A 5 -5.66 -8.75 6.58
CA HIS A 5 -4.86 -7.58 6.94
C HIS A 5 -4.63 -7.50 8.45
N VAL A 6 -3.45 -7.06 8.84
CA VAL A 6 -3.00 -6.93 10.23
C VAL A 6 -2.28 -5.60 10.40
N LYS A 7 -2.66 -4.83 11.43
CA LYS A 7 -1.96 -3.61 11.83
C LYS A 7 -1.04 -3.90 13.03
N LEU A 8 0.26 -3.65 12.87
CA LEU A 8 1.26 -3.78 13.94
C LEU A 8 1.58 -2.43 14.58
N THR A 9 1.83 -2.44 15.89
CA THR A 9 2.30 -1.28 16.67
C THR A 9 3.41 -1.71 17.64
N GLY A 10 4.42 -0.86 17.84
CA GLY A 10 5.61 -1.14 18.65
C GLY A 10 6.90 -0.87 17.88
N ASP A 11 7.94 -1.67 18.12
CA ASP A 11 9.23 -1.57 17.42
C ASP A 11 9.13 -1.88 15.93
N LEU A 12 8.16 -2.75 15.56
CA LEU A 12 7.70 -2.94 14.19
C LEU A 12 6.27 -2.41 14.08
N SER A 13 6.05 -1.46 13.16
CA SER A 13 4.76 -0.81 12.98
C SER A 13 4.36 -0.70 11.52
N GLY A 14 3.06 -0.70 11.25
CA GLY A 14 2.49 -0.51 9.91
C GLY A 14 1.43 -1.54 9.56
N ASP A 15 1.00 -1.51 8.31
CA ASP A 15 0.01 -2.43 7.75
C ASP A 15 0.71 -3.61 7.05
N TYR A 16 0.22 -4.81 7.34
CA TYR A 16 0.75 -6.09 6.90
C TYR A 16 -0.38 -6.97 6.40
N VAL A 17 -0.03 -7.95 5.58
CA VAL A 17 -0.93 -9.04 5.19
C VAL A 17 -0.36 -10.37 5.65
N VAL A 18 -1.25 -11.30 5.96
CA VAL A 18 -0.88 -12.68 6.29
C VAL A 18 -0.52 -13.42 5.01
N GLU A 19 0.77 -13.72 4.85
CA GLU A 19 1.28 -14.51 3.72
C GLU A 19 1.06 -16.01 3.94
N ASP A 20 1.22 -16.49 5.18
CA ASP A 20 1.06 -17.91 5.53
C ASP A 20 0.50 -18.07 6.95
N GLN A 21 -0.39 -19.06 7.13
CA GLN A 21 -0.92 -19.49 8.42
C GLN A 21 -0.46 -20.91 8.69
N ARG A 22 0.44 -21.06 9.66
CA ARG A 22 1.02 -22.36 9.97
C ARG A 22 0.09 -23.17 10.86
N ALA A 23 0.14 -24.49 10.72
CA ALA A 23 -0.67 -25.43 11.50
C ALA A 23 -0.46 -25.33 13.02
N ASP A 24 0.66 -24.75 13.47
CA ASP A 24 0.98 -24.51 14.88
C ASP A 24 0.53 -23.13 15.39
N GLY A 25 -0.26 -22.39 14.58
CA GLY A 25 -0.82 -21.10 14.94
C GLY A 25 0.10 -19.89 14.70
N ARG A 26 1.29 -20.09 14.13
CA ARG A 26 2.18 -18.98 13.73
C ARG A 26 1.74 -18.35 12.41
N LEU A 27 1.96 -17.04 12.30
CA LEU A 27 1.70 -16.26 11.08
C LEU A 27 3.01 -15.81 10.46
N VAL A 28 3.13 -15.93 9.14
CA VAL A 28 4.15 -15.21 8.36
C VAL A 28 3.49 -13.95 7.83
N LEU A 29 4.06 -12.80 8.17
CA LEU A 29 3.56 -11.50 7.77
C LEU A 29 4.51 -10.89 6.75
N ARG A 30 3.95 -10.28 5.71
CA ARG A 30 4.68 -9.39 4.81
C ARG A 30 4.06 -7.99 4.88
N PRO A 31 4.84 -6.92 4.65
CA PRO A 31 4.27 -5.59 4.52
C PRO A 31 3.15 -5.57 3.48
N ASP A 32 2.11 -4.82 3.76
CA ASP A 32 1.10 -4.52 2.76
C ASP A 32 1.70 -3.55 1.73
N LEU A 33 1.69 -3.97 0.46
CA LEU A 33 2.25 -3.22 -0.67
C LEU A 33 1.17 -2.64 -1.57
N SER A 34 -0.09 -2.64 -1.11
CA SER A 34 -1.13 -1.86 -1.76
C SER A 34 -0.76 -0.37 -1.77
N VAL A 35 -1.21 0.34 -2.81
CA VAL A 35 -0.98 1.78 -2.93
C VAL A 35 -1.51 2.52 -1.69
N GLU A 36 -2.67 2.12 -1.19
CA GLU A 36 -3.28 2.68 0.03
C GLU A 36 -2.39 2.53 1.25
N ALA A 37 -1.86 1.32 1.51
CA ALA A 37 -0.97 1.07 2.64
C ALA A 37 0.36 1.84 2.53
N ILE A 38 0.92 1.92 1.32
CA ILE A 38 2.16 2.68 1.05
C ILE A 38 1.93 4.18 1.32
N LEU A 39 0.85 4.75 0.81
CA LEU A 39 0.51 6.15 1.04
C LEU A 39 0.33 6.44 2.53
N ALA A 40 -0.47 5.62 3.22
CA ALA A 40 -0.70 5.75 4.66
C ALA A 40 0.59 5.69 5.48
N ARG A 41 1.53 4.79 5.12
CA ARG A 41 2.84 4.66 5.76
C ARG A 41 3.68 5.94 5.68
N HIS A 42 3.56 6.68 4.58
CA HIS A 42 4.30 7.92 4.37
C HIS A 42 3.52 9.17 4.79
N GLY A 43 2.27 9.03 5.25
CA GLY A 43 1.39 10.16 5.52
C GLY A 43 0.95 10.90 4.25
N GLU A 44 1.02 10.21 3.11
CA GLU A 44 0.68 10.72 1.79
C GLU A 44 -0.74 10.31 1.39
N ARG A 45 -1.21 10.84 0.27
CA ARG A 45 -2.51 10.49 -0.32
C ARG A 45 -2.42 10.43 -1.83
N GLU A 46 -3.40 9.76 -2.43
CA GLU A 46 -3.61 9.81 -3.86
C GLU A 46 -4.06 11.21 -4.28
N LEU A 47 -3.58 11.66 -5.44
CA LEU A 47 -4.00 12.93 -6.05
C LEU A 47 -5.25 12.68 -6.89
N ALA A 48 -6.24 13.56 -6.77
CA ALA A 48 -7.32 13.58 -7.75
C ALA A 48 -6.78 14.01 -9.12
N PRO A 49 -7.41 13.61 -10.24
CA PRO A 49 -6.94 13.94 -11.59
C PRO A 49 -6.68 15.44 -11.79
N ASP A 50 -7.61 16.30 -11.35
CA ASP A 50 -7.46 17.76 -11.46
C ASP A 50 -6.28 18.30 -10.63
N GLU A 51 -5.98 17.67 -9.49
CA GLU A 51 -4.85 18.05 -8.64
C GLU A 51 -3.52 17.63 -9.25
N PHE A 52 -3.50 16.45 -9.89
CA PHE A 52 -2.37 15.96 -10.66
C PHE A 52 -2.07 16.89 -11.84
N ASP A 53 -3.07 17.23 -12.65
CA ASP A 53 -2.93 18.17 -13.77
C ASP A 53 -2.45 19.55 -13.30
N ARG A 54 -2.91 20.01 -12.14
CA ARG A 54 -2.42 21.27 -11.57
C ARG A 54 -0.95 21.19 -11.12
N HIS A 55 -0.51 20.05 -10.59
CA HIS A 55 0.86 19.88 -10.10
C HIS A 55 1.87 19.62 -11.22
N PHE A 56 1.51 18.77 -12.17
CA PHE A 56 2.43 18.24 -13.18
C PHE A 56 2.14 18.77 -14.58
N GLY A 57 0.99 19.42 -14.79
CA GLY A 57 0.54 19.84 -16.11
C GLY A 57 0.15 18.65 -16.99
N HIS A 58 0.02 18.92 -18.29
CA HIS A 58 -0.18 17.86 -19.27
C HIS A 58 1.16 17.21 -19.60
N LEU A 59 1.38 16.00 -19.07
CA LEU A 59 2.57 15.21 -19.40
C LEU A 59 2.38 14.60 -20.80
N PRO A 60 3.38 14.72 -21.71
CA PRO A 60 3.31 14.05 -22.99
C PRO A 60 3.31 12.53 -22.78
N ALA A 61 2.32 11.84 -23.35
CA ALA A 61 2.33 10.39 -23.40
C ALA A 61 3.44 9.92 -24.36
N ASP A 62 4.24 8.94 -23.92
CA ASP A 62 5.28 8.30 -24.74
C ASP A 62 4.71 7.31 -25.78
N GLY A 63 3.39 7.10 -25.77
CA GLY A 63 2.68 6.26 -26.72
C GLY A 63 2.58 4.79 -26.30
N GLU A 64 3.01 4.45 -25.08
CA GLU A 64 2.80 3.12 -24.51
C GLU A 64 1.56 3.14 -23.61
N GLY A 65 0.45 2.62 -24.13
CA GLY A 65 -0.81 2.42 -23.40
C GLY A 65 -1.12 0.95 -23.21
#